data_AF-A0A5C5WRK1-F1
#
_entry.id   AF-A0A5C5WRK1-F1
#
_cell.length_a   1.000
_cell.length_b   1.000
_cell.length_c   1.000
_cell.angle_alpha   90.00
_cell.angle_beta   90.00
_cell.angle_gamma   90.00
#
_symmetry.space_group_name_H-M   'P 1'
#
loop_
_entity.id
_entity.type
_entity.pdbx_description
1 polymer ?
#
loop_
_entity_poly.entity_id
_entity_poly.type
_entity_poly.pdbx_seq_one_letter_code
_entity_poly.pdbx_strand_id
1 'polypeptide(L)'
;MKCQYCEKPATFHITELTEPSGPAVMHLCEEHARNFLHKENASPAASIAGALAKQFDLGQTKAELAELDQKECPVCGISFFEFRNTGRLGCPYDYKHFEVDLKPLLNNIHESLEHCGKRPKRAAASADSQAQMIQLRREMEEAIEREDYERASEIRDELKKMEQTESAIPPATPSSTKPKKRTPSASNKPSASKKKASDDVDGETQS
;
A
#
# COMPACT_ATOMS: atom_id res chain seq x y z
N MET A 1 18.28 -27.08 -15.07
CA MET A 1 19.23 -26.38 -15.96
C MET A 1 20.52 -26.12 -15.19
N LYS A 2 21.67 -25.85 -15.86
CA LYS A 2 22.91 -25.42 -15.18
C LYS A 2 22.86 -23.92 -14.86
N CYS A 3 23.65 -23.45 -13.90
CA CYS A 3 23.88 -22.03 -13.66
C CYS A 3 24.70 -21.42 -14.82
N GLN A 4 24.45 -20.15 -15.13
CA GLN A 4 25.19 -19.42 -16.18
C GLN A 4 26.67 -19.15 -15.82
N TYR A 5 27.03 -19.20 -14.52
CA TYR A 5 28.37 -18.90 -14.02
C TYR A 5 29.14 -20.13 -13.48
N CYS A 6 28.48 -21.29 -13.34
CA CYS A 6 29.16 -22.53 -12.95
C CYS A 6 28.32 -23.78 -13.27
N GLU A 7 28.94 -24.96 -13.18
CA GLU A 7 28.28 -26.21 -13.57
C GLU A 7 27.19 -26.71 -12.60
N LYS A 8 27.04 -26.06 -11.43
CA LYS A 8 26.01 -26.40 -10.43
C LYS A 8 24.60 -26.22 -11.01
N PRO A 9 23.59 -26.97 -10.54
CA PRO A 9 22.21 -26.76 -10.97
C PRO A 9 21.74 -25.34 -10.62
N ALA A 10 21.01 -24.72 -11.55
CA ALA A 10 20.31 -23.46 -11.28
C ALA A 10 19.07 -23.74 -10.41
N THR A 11 18.97 -23.02 -9.29
CA THR A 11 17.85 -23.06 -8.34
C THR A 11 17.07 -21.75 -8.31
N PHE A 12 17.67 -20.64 -8.77
CA PHE A 12 17.06 -19.33 -8.84
C PHE A 12 16.84 -18.90 -10.29
N HIS A 13 15.62 -18.46 -10.60
CA HIS A 13 15.27 -17.70 -11.79
C HIS A 13 15.13 -16.23 -11.39
N ILE A 14 15.92 -15.34 -11.99
CA ILE A 14 15.84 -13.89 -11.78
C ILE A 14 15.48 -13.24 -13.11
N THR A 15 14.55 -12.29 -13.08
CA THR A 15 14.20 -11.46 -14.24
C THR A 15 14.50 -10.01 -13.89
N GLU A 16 15.48 -9.43 -14.57
CA GLU A 16 15.91 -8.04 -14.41
C GLU A 16 15.21 -7.17 -15.47
N LEU A 17 14.66 -6.02 -15.08
CA LEU A 17 13.91 -5.13 -15.97
C LEU A 17 14.71 -3.87 -16.30
N THR A 18 15.77 -4.02 -17.09
CA THR A 18 16.61 -2.90 -17.52
C THR A 18 16.07 -2.25 -18.79
N GLU A 19 15.39 -1.11 -18.63
CA GLU A 19 15.15 -0.19 -19.74
C GLU A 19 16.51 0.40 -20.21
N PRO A 20 16.80 0.50 -21.53
CA PRO A 20 15.92 0.25 -22.68
C PRO A 20 16.04 -1.18 -23.26
N SER A 21 16.81 -2.09 -22.65
CA SER A 21 17.13 -3.41 -23.22
C SER A 21 16.03 -4.48 -23.03
N GLY A 22 15.06 -4.24 -22.15
CA GLY A 22 13.97 -5.18 -21.87
C GLY A 22 14.31 -6.23 -20.80
N PRO A 23 13.41 -7.20 -20.55
CA PRO A 23 13.56 -8.14 -19.43
C PRO A 23 14.64 -9.20 -19.69
N ALA A 24 15.78 -9.09 -19.00
CA ALA A 24 16.85 -10.08 -19.02
C ALA A 24 16.55 -11.21 -18.02
N VAL A 25 16.63 -12.47 -18.47
CA VAL A 25 16.30 -13.66 -17.64
C VAL A 25 17.56 -14.46 -17.33
N MET A 26 17.90 -14.55 -16.05
CA MET A 26 19.12 -15.15 -15.54
C MET A 26 18.84 -16.43 -14.73
N HIS A 27 19.76 -17.39 -14.78
CA HIS A 27 19.62 -18.72 -14.16
C HIS A 27 20.82 -19.01 -13.28
N LEU A 28 20.61 -18.95 -11.96
CA LEU A 28 21.68 -18.95 -10.96
C LEU A 28 21.56 -20.13 -9.99
N CYS A 29 22.71 -20.66 -9.56
CA CYS A 29 22.78 -21.47 -8.34
C CYS A 29 22.72 -20.56 -7.11
N GLU A 30 22.52 -21.14 -5.93
CA GLU A 30 22.36 -20.40 -4.68
C GLU A 30 23.50 -19.44 -4.35
N GLU A 31 24.76 -19.84 -4.57
CA GLU A 31 25.95 -19.00 -4.32
C GLU A 31 25.96 -17.75 -5.22
N HIS A 32 25.73 -17.93 -6.52
CA HIS A 32 25.71 -16.83 -7.48
C HIS A 32 24.46 -15.96 -7.32
N ALA A 33 23.32 -16.55 -6.95
CA ALA A 33 22.10 -15.79 -6.62
C ALA A 33 22.33 -14.87 -5.42
N ARG A 34 22.91 -15.38 -4.32
CA ARG A 34 23.28 -14.58 -3.15
C ARG A 34 24.23 -13.44 -3.53
N ASN A 35 25.30 -13.72 -4.29
CA ASN A 35 26.28 -12.70 -4.68
C ASN A 35 25.71 -11.63 -5.64
N PHE A 36 24.82 -12.01 -6.55
CA PHE A 36 24.13 -11.07 -7.44
C PHE A 36 23.17 -10.18 -6.65
N LEU A 37 22.30 -10.79 -5.83
CA LEU A 37 21.40 -10.09 -4.93
C LEU A 37 22.14 -9.18 -3.94
N HIS A 38 23.33 -9.57 -3.45
CA HIS A 38 24.11 -8.76 -2.52
C HIS A 38 24.79 -7.54 -3.17
N LYS A 39 24.98 -7.51 -4.50
CA LYS A 39 25.41 -6.30 -5.21
C LYS A 39 24.27 -5.31 -5.39
N GLU A 40 23.08 -5.81 -5.75
CA GLU A 40 21.86 -5.00 -5.86
C GLU A 40 21.36 -4.53 -4.48
N ASN A 41 21.54 -5.35 -3.43
CA ASN A 41 21.23 -5.01 -2.05
C ASN A 41 22.30 -4.08 -1.43
N ALA A 42 22.48 -2.90 -2.03
CA ALA A 42 22.54 -1.71 -1.20
C ALA A 42 21.24 -1.68 -0.38
N SER A 43 21.33 -2.17 0.87
CA SER A 43 20.21 -2.30 1.82
C SER A 43 19.27 -1.10 1.72
N PRO A 44 17.94 -1.25 1.86
CA PRO A 44 17.03 -0.10 1.84
C PRO A 44 17.48 1.00 2.84
N ALA A 45 18.08 0.61 3.98
CA ALA A 45 18.69 1.56 4.92
C ALA A 45 19.94 2.28 4.34
N ALA A 46 20.79 1.60 3.57
CA ALA A 46 21.95 2.20 2.90
C ALA A 46 21.55 3.07 1.68
N SER A 47 20.51 2.69 0.96
CA SER A 47 19.93 3.50 -0.12
C SER A 47 19.24 4.75 0.42
N ILE A 48 18.54 4.64 1.56
CA ILE A 48 18.01 5.77 2.32
C ILE A 48 19.18 6.64 2.84
N ALA A 49 20.20 6.07 3.47
CA ALA A 49 21.38 6.79 3.93
C ALA A 49 22.07 7.56 2.79
N GLY A 50 22.21 6.96 1.59
CA GLY A 50 22.76 7.62 0.41
C GLY A 50 21.90 8.74 -0.18
N ALA A 51 20.59 8.76 0.11
CA ALA A 51 19.69 9.87 -0.21
C ALA A 51 19.74 10.97 0.87
N LEU A 52 19.67 10.58 2.15
CA LEU A 52 19.85 11.46 3.30
C LEU A 52 21.19 12.20 3.26
N ALA A 53 22.27 11.50 2.90
CA ALA A 53 23.62 12.04 2.68
C ALA A 53 23.55 13.33 1.85
N LYS A 54 23.09 13.18 0.60
CA LYS A 54 23.02 14.24 -0.41
C LYS A 54 22.05 15.36 -0.05
N GLN A 55 20.94 15.05 0.62
CA GLN A 55 19.90 16.05 0.91
C GLN A 55 20.37 17.11 1.91
N PHE A 56 21.10 16.72 2.95
CA PHE A 56 21.69 17.69 3.89
C PHE A 56 22.82 18.51 3.24
N ASP A 57 23.66 17.89 2.41
CA ASP A 57 24.76 18.56 1.70
C ASP A 57 24.27 19.65 0.72
N LEU A 58 22.97 19.63 0.37
CA LEU A 58 22.29 20.61 -0.48
C LEU A 58 21.44 21.63 0.31
N GLY A 59 21.13 21.37 1.58
CA GLY A 59 20.07 22.08 2.33
C GLY A 59 20.51 22.80 3.61
N GLN A 60 21.70 22.49 4.14
CA GLN A 60 22.23 23.09 5.39
C GLN A 60 23.71 23.44 5.23
N THR A 61 24.20 24.40 6.02
CA THR A 61 25.62 24.74 6.02
C THR A 61 26.44 23.68 6.76
N LYS A 62 27.72 23.56 6.40
CA LYS A 62 28.66 22.63 7.05
C LYS A 62 28.85 22.90 8.57
N ALA A 63 28.51 24.11 9.04
CA ALA A 63 28.51 24.43 10.47
C ALA A 63 27.28 23.84 11.18
N GLU A 64 26.08 24.02 10.61
CA GLU A 64 24.84 23.44 11.15
C GLU A 64 24.91 21.91 11.17
N LEU A 65 25.41 21.26 10.11
CA LEU A 65 25.67 19.81 10.11
C LEU A 65 26.54 19.39 11.29
N ALA A 66 27.60 20.14 11.59
CA ALA A 66 28.52 19.80 12.68
C ALA A 66 27.87 19.96 14.08
N GLU A 67 26.89 20.86 14.25
CA GLU A 67 26.10 20.94 15.48
C GLU A 67 25.01 19.84 15.56
N LEU A 68 24.41 19.46 14.41
CA LEU A 68 23.48 18.33 14.34
C LEU A 68 24.16 16.99 14.63
N ASP A 69 25.33 16.73 14.04
CA ASP A 69 26.10 15.50 14.20
C ASP A 69 26.55 15.26 15.67
N GLN A 70 26.63 16.33 16.48
CA GLN A 70 26.90 16.28 17.93
C GLN A 70 25.67 15.95 18.80
N LYS A 71 24.45 15.86 18.23
CA LYS A 71 23.25 15.46 18.98
C LYS A 71 23.24 13.94 19.18
N GLU A 72 23.29 13.50 20.44
CA GLU A 72 23.22 12.10 20.85
C GLU A 72 21.91 11.80 21.59
N CYS A 73 21.29 10.66 21.32
CA CYS A 73 20.07 10.26 22.02
C CYS A 73 20.36 9.84 23.49
N PRO A 74 19.72 10.45 24.49
CA PRO A 74 19.98 10.18 25.91
C PRO A 74 19.49 8.80 26.41
N VAL A 75 18.87 8.00 25.54
CA VAL A 75 18.32 6.66 25.88
C VAL A 75 19.14 5.52 25.27
N CYS A 76 19.69 5.71 24.06
CA CYS A 76 20.40 4.66 23.32
C CYS A 76 21.83 5.03 22.91
N GLY A 77 22.24 6.29 23.08
CA GLY A 77 23.57 6.79 22.73
C GLY A 77 23.83 6.98 21.23
N ILE A 78 22.86 6.73 20.34
CA ILE A 78 23.08 6.93 18.89
C ILE A 78 23.25 8.43 18.58
N SER A 79 24.28 8.75 17.79
CA SER A 79 24.50 10.09 17.26
C SER A 79 23.69 10.33 15.99
N PHE A 80 23.38 11.60 15.70
CA PHE A 80 22.74 11.96 14.42
C PHE A 80 23.62 11.61 13.21
N PHE A 81 24.94 11.67 13.37
CA PHE A 81 25.92 11.24 12.37
C PHE A 81 25.82 9.75 12.02
N GLU A 82 25.63 8.88 13.03
CA GLU A 82 25.42 7.45 12.81
C GLU A 82 24.07 7.17 12.13
N PHE A 83 23.01 7.89 12.50
CA PHE A 83 21.74 7.84 11.78
C PHE A 83 21.91 8.25 10.31
N ARG A 84 22.61 9.37 10.04
CA ARG A 84 22.89 9.88 8.69
C ARG A 84 23.66 8.88 7.82
N ASN A 85 24.64 8.16 8.39
CA ASN A 85 25.43 7.16 7.66
C ASN A 85 24.76 5.78 7.53
N THR A 86 23.92 5.37 8.47
CA THR A 86 23.30 4.03 8.48
C THR A 86 21.85 3.99 8.02
N GLY A 87 21.17 5.14 7.97
CA GLY A 87 19.75 5.27 7.66
C GLY A 87 18.83 4.67 8.74
N ARG A 88 19.36 4.41 9.95
CA ARG A 88 18.67 3.63 10.99
C ARG A 88 18.74 4.32 12.36
N LEU A 89 17.60 4.38 13.04
CA LEU A 89 17.47 4.83 14.44
C LEU A 89 17.61 3.63 15.39
N GLY A 90 18.14 3.89 16.59
CA GLY A 90 18.45 2.89 17.61
C GLY A 90 17.28 2.53 18.52
N CYS A 91 16.46 3.51 18.93
CA CYS A 91 15.29 3.28 19.80
C CYS A 91 14.08 4.19 19.51
N PRO A 92 12.89 3.90 20.07
CA PRO A 92 11.68 4.69 19.82
C PRO A 92 11.71 6.14 20.31
N TYR A 93 12.63 6.48 21.22
CA TYR A 93 12.79 7.86 21.71
C TYR A 93 13.45 8.77 20.66
N ASP A 94 14.28 8.21 19.78
CA ASP A 94 15.03 8.94 18.75
C ASP A 94 14.09 9.73 17.82
N TYR A 95 12.93 9.15 17.47
CA TYR A 95 11.88 9.80 16.69
C TYR A 95 11.31 11.09 17.35
N LYS A 96 11.38 11.18 18.68
CA LYS A 96 10.97 12.38 19.44
C LYS A 96 12.13 13.33 19.67
N HIS A 97 13.32 12.79 19.94
CA HIS A 97 14.51 13.60 20.21
C HIS A 97 15.00 14.37 18.97
N PHE A 98 15.01 13.70 17.82
CA PHE A 98 15.39 14.27 16.53
C PHE A 98 14.16 14.71 15.69
N GLU A 99 12.98 14.89 16.30
CA GLU A 99 11.71 15.10 15.58
C GLU A 99 11.76 16.31 14.62
N VAL A 100 12.40 17.40 15.04
CA VAL A 100 12.57 18.63 14.25
C VAL A 100 13.41 18.37 13.00
N ASP A 101 14.48 17.59 13.14
CA ASP A 101 15.46 17.31 12.09
C ASP A 101 14.99 16.17 11.16
N LEU A 102 14.19 15.23 11.67
CA LEU A 102 13.59 14.12 10.91
C LEU A 102 12.40 14.55 10.04
N LYS A 103 11.58 15.50 10.49
CA LYS A 103 10.40 16.00 9.75
C LYS A 103 10.68 16.43 8.29
N PRO A 104 11.70 17.26 7.97
CA PRO A 104 12.00 17.62 6.59
C PRO A 104 12.48 16.43 5.76
N LEU A 105 13.18 15.46 6.35
CA LEU A 105 13.65 14.26 5.67
C LEU A 105 12.48 13.33 5.31
N LEU A 106 11.62 13.04 6.29
CA LEU A 106 10.46 12.17 6.13
C LEU A 106 9.48 12.72 5.09
N ASN A 107 9.25 14.05 5.06
CA ASN A 107 8.47 14.70 4.00
C ASN A 107 9.07 14.48 2.61
N ASN A 108 10.40 14.62 2.44
CA ASN A 108 11.05 14.42 1.14
C ASN A 108 11.05 12.95 0.69
N ILE A 109 11.02 11.98 1.61
CA ILE A 109 11.04 10.55 1.31
C ILE A 109 9.63 9.97 1.09
N HIS A 110 8.63 10.45 1.83
CA HIS A 110 7.27 9.89 1.84
C HIS A 110 6.20 10.80 1.23
N GLU A 111 6.58 11.99 0.72
CA GLU A 111 5.71 13.03 0.13
C GLU A 111 4.61 13.58 1.06
N SER A 112 4.50 13.02 2.28
CA SER A 112 3.48 13.28 3.29
C SER A 112 3.93 12.73 4.65
N LEU A 113 3.53 13.39 5.75
CA LEU A 113 3.74 12.86 7.11
C LEU A 113 2.65 11.86 7.54
N GLU A 114 1.50 11.86 6.86
CA GLU A 114 0.31 11.09 7.25
C GLU A 114 -0.21 10.23 6.09
N HIS A 115 -0.28 8.91 6.30
CA HIS A 115 -0.80 7.99 5.30
C HIS A 115 -2.34 7.94 5.36
N CYS A 116 -2.99 8.85 4.63
CA CYS A 116 -4.46 9.00 4.54
C CYS A 116 -5.23 7.82 3.88
N GLY A 117 -4.56 6.69 3.63
CA GLY A 117 -5.17 5.49 3.07
C GLY A 117 -5.51 5.58 1.57
N LYS A 118 -5.94 4.45 0.99
CA LYS A 118 -6.15 4.31 -0.46
C LYS A 118 -7.56 4.76 -0.90
N ARG A 119 -7.91 6.04 -0.68
CA ARG A 119 -9.19 6.62 -1.17
C ARG A 119 -9.23 6.67 -2.71
N PRO A 120 -10.22 6.05 -3.38
CA PRO A 120 -10.38 6.18 -4.82
C PRO A 120 -10.90 7.58 -5.20
N LYS A 121 -10.05 8.38 -5.85
CA LYS A 121 -10.29 9.81 -6.22
C LYS A 121 -11.60 10.09 -6.99
N ARG A 122 -12.29 9.07 -7.54
CA ARG A 122 -13.56 9.20 -8.29
C ARG A 122 -14.81 8.70 -7.57
N ALA A 123 -14.69 8.06 -6.40
CA ALA A 123 -15.83 7.51 -5.65
C ALA A 123 -15.92 8.04 -4.22
N ALA A 124 -14.80 8.48 -3.64
CA ALA A 124 -14.74 8.97 -2.26
C ALA A 124 -15.16 10.44 -2.10
N ALA A 125 -15.61 11.13 -3.15
CA ALA A 125 -16.21 12.46 -3.02
C ALA A 125 -17.71 12.33 -2.71
N SER A 126 -18.45 11.69 -3.62
CA SER A 126 -19.92 11.60 -3.56
C SER A 126 -20.47 10.69 -2.47
N ALA A 127 -19.72 9.68 -2.01
CA ALA A 127 -20.22 8.76 -0.99
C ALA A 127 -20.30 9.42 0.40
N ASP A 128 -19.24 10.14 0.78
CA ASP A 128 -19.16 10.84 2.07
C ASP A 128 -20.13 12.05 2.09
N SER A 129 -20.21 12.81 1.00
CA SER A 129 -21.13 13.96 0.89
C SER A 129 -22.60 13.53 0.89
N GLN A 130 -22.96 12.43 0.21
CA GLN A 130 -24.32 11.89 0.27
C GLN A 130 -24.68 11.38 1.67
N ALA A 131 -23.74 10.77 2.39
CA ALA A 131 -23.97 10.36 3.78
C ALA A 131 -24.21 11.58 4.69
N GLN A 132 -23.41 12.64 4.55
CA GLN A 132 -23.60 13.92 5.27
C GLN A 132 -24.93 14.60 4.89
N MET A 133 -25.30 14.61 3.61
CA MET A 133 -26.56 15.18 3.13
C MET A 133 -27.79 14.42 3.67
N ILE A 134 -27.69 13.09 3.83
CA ILE A 134 -28.74 12.28 4.48
C ILE A 134 -28.83 12.59 5.98
N GLN A 135 -27.69 12.77 6.67
CA GLN A 135 -27.65 13.17 8.08
C GLN A 135 -28.29 14.55 8.29
N LEU A 136 -27.87 15.57 7.53
CA LEU A 136 -28.40 16.93 7.61
C LEU A 136 -29.91 17.00 7.27
N ARG A 137 -30.40 16.21 6.29
CA ARG A 137 -31.85 16.14 6.02
C ARG A 137 -32.63 15.60 7.21
N ARG A 138 -32.12 14.56 7.89
CA ARG A 138 -32.71 14.03 9.12
C ARG A 138 -32.63 15.04 10.27
N GLU A 139 -31.50 15.72 10.48
CA GLU A 139 -31.38 16.74 11.53
C GLU A 139 -32.32 17.95 11.28
N MET A 140 -32.60 18.29 10.02
CA MET A 140 -33.60 19.30 9.65
C MET A 140 -35.02 18.84 10.02
N GLU A 141 -35.37 17.58 9.76
CA GLU A 141 -36.66 16.98 10.16
C GLU A 141 -36.79 16.96 11.69
N GLU A 142 -35.77 16.47 12.40
CA GLU A 142 -35.71 16.47 13.88
C GLU A 142 -35.66 17.88 14.50
N ALA A 143 -35.29 18.92 13.75
CA ALA A 143 -35.43 20.32 14.19
C ALA A 143 -36.85 20.87 13.96
N ILE A 144 -37.50 20.51 12.85
CA ILE A 144 -38.88 20.89 12.56
C ILE A 144 -39.85 20.25 13.57
N GLU A 145 -39.65 18.97 13.93
CA GLU A 145 -40.44 18.26 14.94
C GLU A 145 -40.31 18.85 16.35
N ARG A 146 -39.24 19.60 16.63
CA ARG A 146 -38.97 20.26 17.93
C ARG A 146 -39.26 21.77 17.90
N GLU A 147 -39.86 22.28 16.82
CA GLU A 147 -40.15 23.71 16.60
C GLU A 147 -38.90 24.62 16.58
N ASP A 148 -37.70 24.05 16.42
CA ASP A 148 -36.39 24.74 16.31
C ASP A 148 -36.22 25.38 14.91
N TYR A 149 -37.12 26.29 14.52
CA TYR A 149 -37.19 26.82 13.15
C TYR A 149 -35.94 27.59 12.69
N GLU A 150 -35.18 28.20 13.62
CA GLU A 150 -33.91 28.85 13.33
C GLU A 150 -32.87 27.82 12.86
N ARG A 151 -32.62 26.78 13.66
CA ARG A 151 -31.72 25.66 13.33
C ARG A 151 -32.15 24.92 12.07
N ALA A 152 -33.46 24.72 11.87
CA ALA A 152 -34.00 24.15 10.64
C ALA A 152 -33.76 25.02 9.39
N SER A 153 -33.59 26.34 9.56
CA SER A 153 -33.20 27.23 8.46
C SER A 153 -31.69 27.23 8.21
N GLU A 154 -30.86 27.15 9.25
CA GLU A 154 -29.40 27.01 9.14
C GLU A 154 -29.05 25.73 8.35
N ILE A 155 -29.56 24.58 8.78
CA ILE A 155 -29.32 23.27 8.15
C ILE A 155 -29.82 23.26 6.69
N ARG A 156 -30.95 23.92 6.40
CA ARG A 156 -31.47 24.07 5.03
C ARG A 156 -30.50 24.85 4.13
N ASP A 157 -29.86 25.89 4.65
CA ASP A 157 -28.90 26.69 3.88
C ASP A 157 -27.51 26.05 3.81
N GLU A 158 -27.16 25.14 4.73
CA GLU A 158 -26.02 24.24 4.59
C GLU A 158 -26.23 23.17 3.52
N LEU A 159 -27.40 22.52 3.52
CA LEU A 159 -27.79 21.56 2.47
C LEU A 159 -27.69 22.18 1.06
N LYS A 160 -28.19 23.40 0.87
CA LYS A 160 -28.05 24.14 -0.40
C LYS A 160 -26.59 24.36 -0.81
N LYS A 161 -25.70 24.71 0.13
CA LYS A 161 -24.26 24.92 -0.16
C LYS A 161 -23.59 23.61 -0.58
N MET A 162 -23.94 22.49 0.05
CA MET A 162 -23.43 21.17 -0.34
C MET A 162 -23.94 20.74 -1.72
N GLU A 163 -25.25 20.84 -1.98
CA GLU A 163 -25.86 20.52 -3.28
C GLU A 163 -25.30 21.38 -4.41
N GLN A 164 -25.08 22.69 -4.17
CA GLN A 164 -24.41 23.57 -5.13
C GLN A 164 -22.97 23.11 -5.42
N THR A 165 -22.21 22.72 -4.39
CA THR A 165 -20.82 22.26 -4.53
C THR A 165 -20.72 20.96 -5.33
N GLU A 166 -21.67 20.02 -5.17
CA GLU A 166 -21.76 18.82 -6.03
C GLU A 166 -22.15 19.19 -7.47
N SER A 167 -23.11 20.10 -7.65
CA SER A 167 -23.62 20.50 -8.98
C SER A 167 -22.60 21.21 -9.87
N ALA A 168 -21.56 21.79 -9.28
CA ALA A 168 -20.45 22.44 -10.00
C ALA A 168 -19.51 21.44 -10.70
N ILE A 169 -19.62 20.14 -10.40
CA ILE A 169 -18.92 19.08 -11.11
C ILE A 169 -19.71 18.75 -12.39
N PRO A 170 -19.16 18.95 -13.61
CA PRO A 170 -19.91 18.72 -14.84
C PRO A 170 -20.30 17.23 -14.95
N PRO A 171 -21.56 16.92 -15.29
CA PRO A 171 -22.04 15.55 -15.34
C PRO A 171 -21.26 14.77 -16.40
N ALA A 172 -20.49 13.76 -15.95
CA ALA A 172 -19.77 12.88 -16.84
C ALA A 172 -20.75 12.20 -17.81
N THR A 173 -20.53 12.38 -19.12
CA THR A 173 -21.45 11.88 -20.14
C THR A 173 -21.57 10.36 -20.06
N PRO A 174 -22.77 9.79 -20.32
CA PRO A 174 -23.00 8.35 -20.20
C PRO A 174 -22.30 7.59 -21.35
N SER A 175 -21.00 7.33 -21.19
CA SER A 175 -20.20 6.55 -22.12
C SER A 175 -20.74 5.12 -22.19
N SER A 176 -21.24 4.73 -23.35
CA SER A 176 -22.06 3.52 -23.57
C SER A 176 -21.25 2.21 -23.63
N THR A 177 -20.45 1.94 -22.59
CA THR A 177 -19.63 0.73 -22.46
C THR A 177 -20.48 -0.49 -22.08
N LYS A 178 -21.18 -1.05 -23.08
CA LYS A 178 -22.00 -2.27 -22.99
C LYS A 178 -21.23 -3.40 -22.26
N PRO A 179 -21.70 -3.90 -21.10
CA PRO A 179 -20.93 -4.87 -20.32
C PRO A 179 -20.80 -6.19 -21.09
N LYS A 180 -19.57 -6.61 -21.37
CA LYS A 180 -19.28 -7.93 -21.94
C LYS A 180 -19.70 -9.00 -20.93
N LYS A 181 -20.77 -9.74 -21.22
CA LYS A 181 -21.16 -10.95 -20.47
C LYS A 181 -19.94 -11.88 -20.35
N ARG A 182 -19.41 -12.03 -19.13
CA ARG A 182 -18.57 -13.19 -18.81
C ARG A 182 -19.48 -14.40 -18.77
N THR A 183 -19.33 -15.31 -19.73
CA THR A 183 -19.97 -16.63 -19.69
C THR A 183 -19.32 -17.45 -18.58
N PRO A 184 -20.09 -18.04 -17.64
CA PRO A 184 -19.54 -19.06 -16.75
C PRO A 184 -19.16 -20.28 -17.59
N SER A 185 -17.92 -20.76 -17.47
CA SER A 185 -17.48 -21.97 -18.16
C SER A 185 -18.10 -23.20 -17.49
N ALA A 186 -18.63 -24.13 -18.30
CA ALA A 186 -19.37 -25.29 -17.81
C ALA A 186 -18.50 -26.54 -17.75
N SER A 187 -18.01 -26.89 -16.56
CA SER A 187 -17.58 -28.26 -16.17
C SER A 187 -17.31 -28.27 -14.64
N ASN A 188 -17.51 -29.36 -13.90
CA ASN A 188 -17.92 -30.71 -14.32
C ASN A 188 -19.05 -31.27 -13.42
N LYS A 189 -19.64 -32.40 -13.84
CA LYS A 189 -20.92 -32.95 -13.36
C LYS A 189 -20.73 -34.06 -12.32
N PRO A 190 -21.41 -34.04 -11.15
CA PRO A 190 -21.42 -35.18 -10.23
C PRO A 190 -22.28 -36.32 -10.80
N SER A 191 -21.75 -37.55 -10.77
CA SER A 191 -22.43 -38.77 -11.21
C SER A 191 -23.22 -39.42 -10.07
N ALA A 192 -24.54 -39.56 -10.26
CA ALA A 192 -25.42 -40.25 -9.30
C ALA A 192 -25.79 -41.65 -9.80
N SER A 193 -25.83 -42.61 -8.87
CA SER A 193 -25.97 -44.06 -9.10
C SER A 193 -27.36 -44.50 -9.58
N LYS A 194 -27.46 -45.64 -10.30
CA LYS A 194 -28.69 -46.47 -10.32
C LYS A 194 -28.51 -47.90 -10.86
N LYS A 195 -28.76 -48.88 -9.99
CA LYS A 195 -29.25 -50.26 -10.27
C LYS A 195 -28.25 -51.20 -11.00
N LYS A 196 -28.37 -52.55 -10.93
CA LYS A 196 -29.45 -53.41 -10.37
C LYS A 196 -28.85 -54.73 -9.78
N ALA A 197 -29.74 -55.60 -9.31
CA ALA A 197 -29.57 -56.98 -8.82
C ALA A 197 -29.02 -57.99 -9.87
N SER A 198 -28.69 -59.25 -9.51
CA SER A 198 -28.76 -59.89 -8.17
C SER A 198 -27.41 -60.54 -7.75
N ASP A 199 -27.10 -61.85 -7.57
CA ASP A 199 -27.79 -63.16 -7.59
C ASP A 199 -26.98 -64.17 -6.71
N ASP A 200 -27.61 -65.22 -6.14
CA ASP A 200 -27.07 -66.11 -5.08
C ASP A 200 -25.95 -67.11 -5.48
N VAL A 201 -25.03 -67.43 -4.55
CA VAL A 201 -24.33 -68.75 -4.41
C VAL A 201 -23.98 -69.02 -2.93
N ASP A 202 -24.07 -70.29 -2.53
CA ASP A 202 -23.63 -70.94 -1.27
C ASP A 202 -22.10 -70.80 -1.00
N GLY A 203 -21.48 -71.23 0.11
CA GLY A 203 -21.89 -72.00 1.29
C GLY A 203 -20.82 -73.07 1.65
N GLU A 204 -20.90 -73.62 2.87
CA GLU A 204 -20.18 -74.82 3.38
C GLU A 204 -18.62 -74.86 3.45
N THR A 205 -18.11 -74.83 4.70
CA THR A 205 -16.96 -75.63 5.21
C THR A 205 -15.53 -75.30 4.69
N GLN A 206 -14.43 -75.74 5.32
CA GLN A 206 -14.22 -76.66 6.46
C GLN A 206 -12.97 -76.26 7.28
N SER A 207 -12.92 -76.74 8.53
CA SER A 207 -11.81 -76.85 9.51
C SER A 207 -10.47 -76.15 9.22
#